data_AF-A0A7W8EU04-F1
#
_entry.id   AF-A0A7W8EU04-F1
#
_cell.length_a   1.000
_cell.length_b   1.000
_cell.length_c   1.000
_cell.angle_alpha   90.00
_cell.angle_beta   90.00
_cell.angle_gamma   90.00
#
_symmetry.space_group_name_H-M   'P 1'
#
loop_
_entity.id
_entity.type
_entity.pdbx_description
1 polymer ?
#
loop_
_entity_poly.entity_id
_entity_poly.type
_entity_poly.pdbx_seq_one_letter_code
_entity_poly.pdbx_strand_id
1 'polypeptide(L)'
;MPEPAPVVLLRVLPEIHTLTPTQLSGAACVWCRHALRPGEGIDLGSPGPARPHGCLSCCESKTRSLRTYLDWYDHGITCLRCPTGPCDRGEALGAAHLAVREEAGQPPMRCCACETDIAPGELVRPYLWERPDGPVLGYLHARDCPLPRPPS
;
A
#
# COMPACT_ATOMS: atom_id res chain seq x y z
N MET A 1 -5.88 -19.84 -11.34
CA MET A 1 -5.56 -18.46 -10.93
C MET A 1 -4.52 -18.58 -9.83
N PRO A 2 -3.38 -17.88 -9.87
CA PRO A 2 -2.40 -17.98 -8.79
C PRO A 2 -3.04 -17.42 -7.51
N GLU A 3 -3.01 -18.20 -6.43
CA GLU A 3 -3.45 -17.76 -5.11
C GLU A 3 -2.68 -16.49 -4.72
N PRO A 4 -3.35 -15.46 -4.17
CA PRO A 4 -2.66 -14.27 -3.71
C PRO A 4 -1.65 -14.70 -2.64
N ALA A 5 -0.35 -14.50 -2.91
CA ALA A 5 0.71 -14.93 -2.01
C ALA A 5 0.53 -14.27 -0.62
N PRO A 6 0.18 -15.03 0.45
CA PRO A 6 -0.25 -14.47 1.74
C PRO A 6 0.81 -13.58 2.41
N VAL A 7 2.10 -13.89 2.17
CA VAL A 7 3.26 -13.18 2.75
C VAL A 7 3.30 -11.70 2.38
N VAL A 8 2.76 -11.36 1.21
CA VAL A 8 2.82 -10.00 0.67
C VAL A 8 1.69 -9.14 1.26
N LEU A 9 0.56 -9.75 1.65
CA LEU A 9 -0.58 -9.06 2.27
C LEU A 9 -0.37 -8.76 3.76
N LEU A 10 0.50 -9.51 4.45
CA LEU A 10 0.94 -9.17 5.82
C LEU A 10 1.43 -7.73 5.93
N ARG A 11 2.10 -7.22 4.90
CA ARG A 11 2.70 -5.88 4.90
C ARG A 11 1.71 -4.74 4.73
N VAL A 12 0.50 -5.03 4.26
CA VAL A 12 -0.60 -4.05 4.15
C VAL A 12 -1.68 -4.28 5.21
N LEU A 13 -1.40 -5.12 6.20
CA LEU A 13 -2.25 -5.26 7.37
C LEU A 13 -2.29 -3.92 8.14
N PRO A 14 -3.47 -3.49 8.60
CA PRO A 14 -3.54 -2.46 9.62
C PRO A 14 -2.75 -2.88 10.85
N GLU A 15 -2.24 -1.91 11.60
CA GLU A 15 -1.54 -2.18 12.85
C GLU A 15 -2.46 -2.98 13.78
N ILE A 16 -1.96 -4.09 14.34
CA ILE A 16 -2.77 -5.07 15.08
C ILE A 16 -3.62 -4.42 16.18
N HIS A 17 -3.09 -3.41 16.86
CA HIS A 17 -3.78 -2.70 17.93
C HIS A 17 -4.96 -1.81 17.45
N THR A 18 -5.07 -1.56 16.14
CA THR A 18 -6.19 -0.85 15.53
C THR A 18 -7.34 -1.79 15.11
N LEU A 19 -7.11 -3.11 15.15
CA LEU A 19 -8.10 -4.11 14.77
C LEU A 19 -9.04 -4.44 15.94
N THR A 20 -10.32 -4.63 15.61
CA THR A 20 -11.32 -5.09 16.58
C THR A 20 -11.12 -6.57 16.93
N PRO A 21 -11.63 -7.06 18.08
CA PRO A 21 -11.59 -8.48 18.42
C PRO A 21 -12.16 -9.40 17.33
N THR A 22 -13.23 -8.96 16.65
CA THR A 22 -13.85 -9.69 15.53
C THR A 22 -12.93 -9.81 14.31
N GLN A 23 -12.12 -8.78 14.03
CA GLN A 23 -11.15 -8.83 12.93
C GLN A 23 -9.92 -9.66 13.32
N LEU A 24 -9.47 -9.56 14.58
CA LEU A 24 -8.36 -10.36 15.11
C LEU A 24 -8.66 -11.86 15.15
N SER A 25 -9.92 -12.24 15.31
CA SER A 25 -10.37 -13.64 15.25
C SER A 25 -10.60 -14.16 13.83
N GLY A 26 -10.53 -13.30 12.81
CA GLY A 26 -10.82 -13.67 11.42
C GLY A 26 -12.30 -13.71 11.06
N ALA A 27 -13.20 -13.33 11.98
CA ALA A 27 -14.65 -13.30 11.74
C ALA A 27 -15.12 -12.06 10.96
N ALA A 28 -14.24 -11.09 10.70
CA ALA A 28 -14.53 -9.96 9.84
C ALA A 28 -13.29 -9.55 9.04
N CYS A 29 -13.51 -9.07 7.81
CA CYS A 29 -12.45 -8.53 6.97
C CYS A 29 -11.72 -7.38 7.67
N VAL A 30 -10.39 -7.45 7.71
CA VAL A 30 -9.55 -6.42 8.34
C VAL A 30 -9.67 -5.05 7.66
N TRP A 31 -10.07 -4.98 6.39
CA TRP A 31 -10.17 -3.72 5.65
C TRP A 31 -11.59 -3.15 5.57
N CYS A 32 -12.57 -3.94 5.12
CA CYS A 32 -13.95 -3.45 4.91
C CYS A 32 -14.92 -3.78 6.05
N ARG A 33 -14.47 -4.52 7.08
CA ARG A 33 -15.28 -4.96 8.23
C ARG A 33 -16.47 -5.87 7.89
N HIS A 34 -16.57 -6.32 6.64
CA HIS A 34 -17.56 -7.31 6.23
C HIS A 34 -17.42 -8.57 7.09
N ALA A 35 -18.52 -9.06 7.63
CA ALA A 35 -18.55 -10.29 8.42
C ALA A 35 -18.23 -11.48 7.52
N LEU A 36 -17.33 -12.35 7.96
CA LEU A 36 -16.90 -13.54 7.24
C LEU A 36 -17.55 -14.77 7.87
N ARG A 37 -18.10 -15.66 7.03
CA ARG A 37 -18.57 -16.97 7.50
C ARG A 37 -17.38 -17.89 7.79
N PRO A 38 -17.56 -18.94 8.61
CA PRO A 38 -16.51 -19.96 8.78
C PRO A 38 -16.04 -20.52 7.43
N GLY A 39 -14.73 -20.49 7.17
CA GLY A 39 -14.13 -20.90 5.90
C GLY A 39 -14.16 -19.86 4.79
N GLU A 40 -14.69 -18.66 5.04
CA GLU A 40 -14.64 -17.52 4.13
C GLU A 40 -13.44 -16.61 4.45
N GLY A 41 -12.91 -15.96 3.42
CA GLY A 41 -11.78 -15.05 3.54
C GLY A 41 -10.43 -15.77 3.41
N ILE A 42 -9.40 -14.96 3.28
CA ILE A 42 -8.02 -15.40 3.13
C ILE A 42 -7.29 -15.10 4.43
N ASP A 43 -6.72 -16.13 5.07
CA ASP A 43 -5.85 -15.95 6.23
C ASP A 43 -4.62 -15.16 5.80
N LEU A 44 -4.42 -14.02 6.47
CA LEU A 44 -3.31 -13.12 6.19
C LEU A 44 -2.10 -13.45 7.06
N GLY A 45 -2.21 -14.39 8.00
CA GLY A 45 -1.17 -14.75 8.94
C GLY A 45 -0.97 -13.73 10.07
N SER A 46 -0.38 -14.18 11.18
CA SER A 46 0.07 -13.30 12.27
C SER A 46 1.10 -14.03 13.14
N PRO A 47 2.09 -13.35 13.72
CA PRO A 47 2.77 -13.88 14.89
C PRO A 47 1.75 -13.96 16.04
N GLY A 48 1.58 -15.15 16.64
CA GLY A 48 0.72 -15.37 17.80
C GLY A 48 -0.69 -15.93 17.51
N PRO A 49 -1.66 -15.76 18.43
CA PRO A 49 -2.98 -16.40 18.34
C PRO A 49 -3.96 -15.69 17.40
N ALA A 50 -3.64 -14.46 16.95
CA ALA A 50 -4.48 -13.74 16.01
C ALA A 50 -4.51 -14.44 14.64
N ARG A 51 -5.66 -14.34 13.97
CA ARG A 51 -5.92 -14.90 12.63
C ARG A 51 -6.62 -13.84 11.77
N PRO A 52 -5.96 -12.73 11.43
CA PRO A 52 -6.57 -11.70 10.61
C PRO A 52 -6.93 -12.25 9.23
N HIS A 53 -8.16 -12.02 8.78
CA HIS A 53 -8.63 -12.44 7.46
C HIS A 53 -9.02 -11.25 6.59
N GLY A 54 -8.78 -11.38 5.29
CA GLY A 54 -9.29 -10.48 4.27
C GLY A 54 -10.38 -11.13 3.44
N CYS A 55 -11.46 -10.41 3.10
CA CYS A 55 -12.37 -10.91 2.06
C CYS A 55 -11.66 -10.91 0.69
N LEU A 56 -12.11 -11.78 -0.23
CA LEU A 56 -11.47 -11.96 -1.54
C LEU A 56 -11.32 -10.63 -2.30
N SER A 57 -12.37 -9.81 -2.36
CA SER A 57 -12.34 -8.54 -3.09
C SER A 57 -11.31 -7.55 -2.53
N CYS A 58 -11.20 -7.46 -1.20
CA CYS A 58 -10.17 -6.61 -0.59
C CYS A 58 -8.77 -7.18 -0.82
N CYS A 59 -8.57 -8.50 -0.74
CA CYS A 59 -7.29 -9.12 -1.05
C CYS A 59 -6.85 -8.82 -2.49
N GLU A 60 -7.74 -9.01 -3.47
CA GLU A 60 -7.46 -8.70 -4.88
C GLU A 60 -7.11 -7.22 -5.09
N SER A 61 -7.89 -6.31 -4.49
CA SER A 61 -7.65 -4.88 -4.53
C SER A 61 -6.27 -4.51 -3.95
N LYS A 62 -5.91 -5.07 -2.79
CA LYS A 62 -4.63 -4.84 -2.13
C LYS A 62 -3.46 -5.42 -2.93
N THR A 63 -3.60 -6.62 -3.48
CA THR A 63 -2.59 -7.22 -4.36
C THR A 63 -2.36 -6.38 -5.61
N ARG A 64 -3.42 -5.89 -6.26
CA ARG A 64 -3.32 -5.00 -7.44
C ARG A 64 -2.64 -3.67 -7.09
N SER A 65 -3.05 -3.06 -5.98
CA SER A 65 -2.47 -1.81 -5.48
C SER A 65 -0.98 -1.97 -5.19
N LEU A 66 -0.57 -3.08 -4.58
CA LEU A 66 0.83 -3.31 -4.25
C LEU A 66 1.68 -3.60 -5.49
N ARG A 67 1.18 -4.43 -6.41
CA ARG A 67 1.90 -4.72 -7.66
C ARG A 67 2.21 -3.45 -8.43
N THR A 68 1.19 -2.61 -8.66
CA THR A 68 1.36 -1.33 -9.37
C THR A 68 2.29 -0.38 -8.62
N TYR A 69 2.26 -0.39 -7.29
CA TYR A 69 3.20 0.38 -6.48
C TYR A 69 4.65 -0.07 -6.69
N LEU A 70 4.91 -1.37 -6.61
CA LEU A 70 6.26 -1.93 -6.75
C LEU A 70 6.79 -1.73 -8.18
N ASP A 71 5.97 -1.96 -9.21
CA ASP A 71 6.34 -1.69 -10.60
C ASP A 71 6.77 -0.21 -10.79
N TRP A 72 6.06 0.71 -10.14
CA TRP A 72 6.37 2.15 -10.19
C TRP A 72 7.63 2.50 -9.40
N TYR A 73 7.78 1.96 -8.18
CA TYR A 73 8.95 2.16 -7.33
C TYR A 73 10.23 1.63 -7.99
N ASP A 74 10.19 0.38 -8.47
CA ASP A 74 11.31 -0.29 -9.12
C ASP A 74 11.79 0.49 -10.35
N HIS A 75 10.86 1.02 -11.15
CA HIS A 75 11.20 1.91 -12.24
C HIS A 75 11.89 3.19 -11.75
N GLY A 76 11.36 3.82 -10.70
CA GLY A 76 11.90 5.06 -10.14
C GLY A 76 13.34 4.94 -9.64
N ILE A 77 13.71 3.78 -9.07
CA ILE A 77 15.08 3.53 -8.57
C ILE A 77 16.05 3.00 -9.63
N THR A 78 15.55 2.38 -10.71
CA THR A 78 16.39 1.82 -11.79
C THR A 78 16.55 2.75 -12.99
N CYS A 79 15.61 3.69 -13.20
CA CYS A 79 15.63 4.59 -14.34
C CYS A 79 16.56 5.78 -14.11
N LEU A 80 17.57 5.94 -14.96
CA LEU A 80 18.51 7.08 -14.91
C LEU A 80 17.86 8.44 -15.24
N ARG A 81 16.68 8.44 -15.88
CA ARG A 81 15.96 9.66 -16.25
C ARG A 81 15.10 10.21 -15.12
N CYS A 82 14.50 9.35 -14.31
CA CYS A 82 13.62 9.75 -13.20
C CYS A 82 14.26 10.76 -12.22
N PRO A 83 15.56 10.67 -11.87
CA PRO A 83 16.21 11.67 -11.01
C PRO A 83 16.48 13.02 -11.70
N THR A 84 16.55 13.05 -13.02
CA THR A 84 17.02 14.22 -13.78
C THR A 84 15.89 14.99 -14.46
N GLY A 85 14.68 14.43 -14.54
CA GLY A 85 13.54 15.12 -15.12
C GLY A 85 12.32 14.23 -15.36
N PRO A 86 11.34 14.74 -16.11
CA PRO A 86 10.15 13.98 -16.52
C PRO A 86 10.52 12.68 -17.24
N CYS A 87 9.78 11.62 -16.91
CA CYS A 87 9.94 10.29 -17.48
C CYS A 87 8.57 9.71 -17.81
N ASP A 88 8.23 9.64 -19.09
CA ASP A 88 6.91 9.22 -19.57
C ASP A 88 6.49 7.85 -19.02
N ARG A 89 7.45 6.91 -18.92
CA ARG A 89 7.19 5.59 -18.33
C ARG A 89 6.90 5.66 -16.84
N GLY A 90 7.65 6.48 -16.10
CA GLY A 90 7.42 6.70 -14.68
C GLY A 90 6.08 7.38 -14.42
N GLU A 91 5.69 8.34 -15.26
CA GLU A 91 4.39 9.02 -15.21
C GLU A 91 3.24 8.04 -15.51
N ALA A 92 3.37 7.21 -16.54
CA ALA A 92 2.37 6.20 -16.88
C ALA A 92 2.18 5.16 -15.74
N LEU A 93 3.28 4.70 -15.13
CA LEU A 93 3.22 3.77 -13.99
C LEU A 93 2.58 4.42 -12.76
N GLY A 94 2.92 5.68 -12.47
CA GLY A 94 2.29 6.45 -11.39
C GLY A 94 0.78 6.62 -11.62
N ALA A 95 0.37 7.03 -12.82
CA ALA A 95 -1.04 7.16 -13.18
C ALA A 95 -1.80 5.84 -13.03
N ALA A 96 -1.22 4.73 -13.48
CA ALA A 96 -1.82 3.40 -13.33
C ALA A 96 -2.00 3.02 -11.85
N HIS A 97 -1.02 3.31 -10.99
CA HIS A 97 -1.13 3.06 -9.56
C HIS A 97 -2.21 3.92 -8.90
N LEU A 98 -2.28 5.22 -9.24
CA LEU A 98 -3.30 6.13 -8.70
C LEU A 98 -4.71 5.71 -9.10
N ALA A 99 -4.92 5.28 -10.34
CA ALA A 99 -6.21 4.75 -10.79
C ALA A 99 -6.66 3.53 -9.96
N VAL A 100 -5.74 2.62 -9.64
CA VAL A 100 -6.05 1.46 -8.78
C VAL A 100 -6.42 1.89 -7.35
N ARG A 101 -5.76 2.92 -6.80
CA ARG A 101 -6.12 3.47 -5.48
C ARG A 101 -7.53 4.06 -5.47
N GLU A 102 -7.86 4.81 -6.52
CA GLU A 102 -9.16 5.45 -6.68
C GLU A 102 -10.28 4.41 -6.81
N GLU A 103 -10.12 3.41 -7.70
CA GLU A 103 -11.07 2.29 -7.86
C GLU A 103 -11.30 1.56 -6.52
N ALA A 104 -10.24 1.41 -5.72
CA ALA A 104 -10.29 0.77 -4.41
C ALA A 104 -10.86 1.65 -3.29
N GLY A 105 -11.21 2.90 -3.57
CA GLY A 105 -11.68 3.86 -2.56
C GLY A 105 -10.67 4.09 -1.43
N GLN A 106 -9.37 4.02 -1.74
CA GLN A 106 -8.34 4.19 -0.72
C GLN A 106 -8.34 5.63 -0.16
N PRO A 107 -7.94 5.82 1.10
CA PRO A 107 -7.88 7.15 1.70
C PRO A 107 -6.90 8.07 0.94
N PRO A 108 -7.04 9.40 1.14
CA PRO A 108 -6.10 10.39 0.62
C PRO A 108 -4.65 10.02 0.94
N MET A 109 -3.73 10.35 0.03
CA MET A 109 -2.31 10.15 0.26
C MET A 109 -1.78 11.24 1.18
N ARG A 110 -0.91 10.86 2.11
CA ARG A 110 -0.20 11.78 2.98
C ARG A 110 1.30 11.63 2.72
N CYS A 111 1.99 12.75 2.55
CA CYS A 111 3.43 12.76 2.30
C CYS A 111 4.16 12.29 3.56
N CYS A 112 5.01 11.27 3.42
CA CYS A 112 5.75 10.71 4.55
C CYS A 112 6.84 11.64 5.10
N ALA A 113 7.22 12.69 4.35
CA ALA A 113 8.20 13.68 4.80
C ALA A 113 7.54 14.83 5.56
N CYS A 114 6.67 15.60 4.91
CA CYS A 114 6.03 16.78 5.50
C CYS A 114 4.72 16.50 6.23
N GLU A 115 4.27 15.23 6.22
CA GLU A 115 3.04 14.79 6.85
C GLU A 115 1.78 15.53 6.39
N THR A 116 1.82 16.21 5.25
CA THR A 116 0.68 16.91 4.67
C THR A 116 0.00 16.02 3.63
N ASP A 117 -1.32 16.15 3.48
CA ASP A 117 -2.06 15.48 2.42
C ASP A 117 -1.53 15.92 1.05
N ILE A 118 -1.41 14.95 0.14
CA ILE A 118 -1.06 15.18 -1.25
C ILE A 118 -2.37 15.29 -2.02
N ALA A 119 -2.66 16.50 -2.53
CA ALA A 119 -3.91 16.76 -3.22
C ALA A 119 -3.96 16.07 -4.60
N PRO A 120 -5.16 15.76 -5.13
CA PRO A 120 -5.31 15.26 -6.49
C PRO A 120 -4.65 16.20 -7.50
N GLY A 121 -3.83 15.65 -8.40
CA GLY A 121 -3.09 16.41 -9.41
C GLY A 121 -1.72 16.93 -8.96
N GLU A 122 -1.38 16.87 -7.67
CA GLU A 122 -0.02 17.12 -7.22
C GLU A 122 0.94 16.00 -7.66
N LEU A 123 2.18 16.37 -7.96
CA LEU A 123 3.19 15.40 -8.36
C LEU A 123 3.61 14.57 -7.14
N VAL A 124 3.35 13.27 -7.22
CA VAL A 124 3.67 12.28 -6.20
C VAL A 124 4.71 11.29 -6.72
N ARG A 125 5.52 10.76 -5.81
CA ARG A 125 6.43 9.64 -6.09
C ARG A 125 6.31 8.56 -5.01
N PRO A 126 6.59 7.29 -5.33
CA PRO A 126 6.62 6.23 -4.35
C PRO A 126 7.86 6.41 -3.48
N TYR A 127 7.76 5.96 -2.23
CA TYR A 127 8.85 5.97 -1.27
C TYR A 127 8.77 4.73 -0.39
N LEU A 128 9.78 3.89 -0.50
CA LEU A 128 9.96 2.71 0.33
C LEU A 128 11.16 2.96 1.24
N TRP A 129 10.97 2.77 2.54
CA TRP A 129 12.05 2.85 3.53
C TRP A 129 11.95 1.70 4.52
N GLU A 130 13.10 1.30 5.05
CA GLU A 130 13.19 0.21 6.02
C GLU A 130 12.87 0.73 7.43
N ARG A 131 12.06 -0.02 8.17
CA ARG A 131 11.89 0.11 9.62
C ARG A 131 12.35 -1.18 10.30
N PRO A 132 12.62 -1.18 11.62
CA PRO A 132 12.97 -2.40 12.35
C PRO A 132 11.96 -3.55 12.15
N ASP A 133 10.69 -3.21 11.94
CA ASP A 133 9.60 -4.17 11.72
C ASP A 133 9.38 -4.52 10.23
N GLY A 134 10.22 -3.97 9.34
CA GLY A 134 10.26 -4.21 7.89
C GLY A 134 9.98 -2.97 7.03
N PRO A 135 9.91 -3.14 5.70
CA PRO A 135 9.74 -2.02 4.77
C PRO A 135 8.36 -1.40 4.87
N VAL A 136 8.31 -0.07 4.79
CA VAL A 136 7.08 0.71 4.73
C VAL A 136 6.93 1.31 3.34
N LEU A 137 5.74 1.13 2.78
CA LEU A 137 5.34 1.68 1.49
C LEU A 137 4.61 3.00 1.73
N GLY A 138 5.16 4.09 1.23
CA GLY A 138 4.55 5.40 1.36
C GLY A 138 4.72 6.27 0.12
N TYR A 139 4.39 7.56 0.28
CA TYR A 139 4.33 8.52 -0.80
C TYR A 139 5.04 9.81 -0.38
N LEU A 140 5.66 10.48 -1.34
CA LEU A 140 6.25 11.79 -1.14
C LEU A 140 5.75 12.74 -2.22
N HIS A 141 5.63 14.03 -1.90
CA HIS A 141 5.65 15.08 -2.93
C HIS A 141 6.93 14.94 -3.77
N ALA A 142 6.79 14.94 -5.09
CA ALA A 142 7.91 14.67 -5.99
C ALA A 142 8.85 15.87 -6.16
N ARG A 143 8.34 17.10 -6.02
CA ARG A 143 9.08 18.35 -6.24
C ARG A 143 8.86 19.37 -5.14
N ASP A 144 7.61 19.58 -4.75
CA ASP A 144 7.21 20.69 -3.87
C ASP A 144 7.11 20.29 -2.39
N CYS A 145 7.89 19.29 -1.96
CA CYS A 145 7.95 18.93 -0.54
C CYS A 145 8.64 20.07 0.23
N PRO A 146 7.99 20.69 1.23
CA PRO A 146 8.60 21.77 2.01
C PRO A 146 9.73 21.29 2.93
N LEU A 147 9.81 19.98 3.19
CA LEU A 147 10.87 19.37 3.99
C LEU A 147 11.91 18.68 3.11
N PRO A 148 13.20 18.68 3.53
CA PRO A 148 14.26 17.97 2.82
C PRO A 148 13.92 16.49 2.70
N ARG A 149 14.41 15.88 1.61
CA ARG A 149 14.18 14.48 1.29
C ARG A 149 14.54 13.60 2.51
N PRO A 150 13.64 12.75 3.01
CA PRO A 150 13.95 11.87 4.12
C PRO A 150 15.11 10.94 3.75
N PRO A 151 15.94 10.53 4.72
CA PRO A 151 17.06 9.64 4.46
C PRO A 151 16.59 8.35 3.77
N SER A 152 17.38 7.89 2.82
CA SER A 152 17.16 6.63 2.09
C SER A 152 17.60 5.44 2.93
#